data_AF-A0A0P0NFU7-F1
#
_entry.id   AF-A0A0P0NFU7-F1
#
_cell.length_a   1.000
_cell.length_b   1.000
_cell.length_c   1.000
_cell.angle_alpha   90.00
_cell.angle_beta   90.00
_cell.angle_gamma   90.00
#
_symmetry.space_group_name_H-M   'P 1'
#
loop_
_entity.id
_entity.type
_entity.pdbx_description
1 polymer ?
#
loop_
_entity_poly.entity_id
_entity_poly.type
_entity_poly.pdbx_seq_one_letter_code
_entity_poly.pdbx_strand_id
1 'polypeptide(L)'
;MAICAAGVHGHPSGKIGKLVFYTLNGQPVCRLIGRAGKPTLNQMANRQGMSVTMDLLRPMADFIKVSFQLEAEGTTKNPHNLATSYNKKQALTGVYPNIQVDYTKVILSKGSLEMTKESRISKGEEGINLSWDVGIAENGAEDDILMVMVSHPAKKKASMLLNAAKRKDGSCFIPLSESKMNSQMEVYICFKSANGTLISDSAYVGNLNGLEETETEKIEKKNYKTVKARYEQVAADYHHKITDHAEGKIESKAFRHLEKEYLVLKKKLEHLPGAKEGI
;
A
#
# COMPACT_ATOMS: atom_id res chain seq x y z
N MET A 1 -14.56 -21.16 -13.57
CA MET A 1 -14.49 -21.16 -15.04
C MET A 1 -13.34 -22.07 -15.44
N ALA A 2 -13.50 -22.86 -16.50
CA ALA A 2 -12.40 -23.57 -17.13
C ALA A 2 -12.09 -22.92 -18.48
N ILE A 3 -10.84 -22.96 -18.88
CA ILE A 3 -10.36 -22.42 -20.15
C ILE A 3 -9.81 -23.59 -20.96
N CYS A 4 -10.20 -23.70 -22.22
CA CYS A 4 -9.65 -24.68 -23.15
C CYS A 4 -8.83 -23.93 -24.21
N ALA A 5 -7.51 -23.88 -24.03
CA ALA A 5 -6.62 -23.11 -24.90
C ALA A 5 -6.59 -23.64 -26.35
N ALA A 6 -6.70 -24.96 -26.54
CA ALA A 6 -6.73 -25.61 -27.85
C ALA A 6 -8.17 -25.93 -28.33
N GLY A 7 -9.16 -25.12 -27.92
CA GLY A 7 -10.56 -25.30 -28.31
C GLY A 7 -11.17 -26.61 -27.78
N VAL A 8 -12.11 -27.20 -28.54
CA VAL A 8 -12.90 -28.37 -28.12
C VAL A 8 -12.04 -29.62 -27.87
N HIS A 9 -10.91 -29.74 -28.57
CA HIS A 9 -9.99 -30.88 -28.45
C HIS A 9 -8.90 -30.67 -27.38
N GLY A 10 -8.82 -29.48 -26.77
CA GLY A 10 -7.82 -29.17 -25.75
C GLY A 10 -8.19 -29.72 -24.37
N HIS A 11 -7.18 -30.07 -23.58
CA HIS A 11 -7.39 -30.36 -22.16
C HIS A 11 -7.90 -29.09 -21.44
N PRO A 12 -9.05 -29.14 -20.76
CA PRO A 12 -9.54 -28.00 -20.00
C PRO A 12 -8.61 -27.67 -18.83
N SER A 13 -8.48 -26.39 -18.48
CA SER A 13 -7.79 -25.95 -17.27
C SER A 13 -8.74 -25.13 -16.40
N GLY A 14 -9.00 -25.58 -15.17
CA GLY A 14 -9.92 -24.95 -14.23
C GLY A 14 -11.15 -25.79 -13.91
N LYS A 15 -12.28 -25.15 -13.60
CA LYS A 15 -13.47 -25.80 -13.03
C LYS A 15 -14.62 -25.93 -14.04
N ILE A 16 -15.13 -27.15 -14.23
CA ILE A 16 -16.38 -27.47 -14.95
C ILE A 16 -17.29 -28.25 -14.00
N GLY A 17 -18.42 -27.67 -13.61
CA GLY A 17 -19.33 -28.29 -12.64
C GLY A 17 -18.64 -28.60 -11.30
N LYS A 18 -18.67 -29.86 -10.88
CA LYS A 18 -17.99 -30.37 -9.66
C LYS A 18 -16.58 -30.92 -9.91
N LEU A 19 -16.08 -30.78 -11.14
CA LEU A 19 -14.77 -31.27 -11.56
C LEU A 19 -13.76 -30.12 -11.70
N VAL A 20 -12.50 -30.41 -11.36
CA VAL A 20 -11.36 -29.52 -11.55
C VAL A 20 -10.34 -30.24 -12.42
N PHE A 21 -9.99 -29.60 -13.54
CA PHE A 21 -9.00 -30.04 -14.50
C PHE A 21 -7.73 -29.20 -14.32
N TYR A 22 -6.58 -29.86 -14.25
CA TYR A 22 -5.27 -29.21 -14.12
C TYR A 22 -4.16 -30.17 -14.56
N THR A 23 -2.99 -29.62 -14.86
CA THR A 23 -1.82 -30.41 -15.21
C THR A 23 -0.99 -30.69 -13.96
N LEU A 24 -0.71 -31.96 -13.67
CA LEU A 24 0.17 -32.39 -12.58
C LEU A 24 1.38 -33.11 -13.19
N ASN A 25 2.58 -32.57 -13.00
CA ASN A 25 3.82 -33.15 -13.54
C ASN A 25 3.72 -33.46 -15.05
N GLY A 26 3.12 -32.56 -15.83
CA GLY A 26 2.91 -32.74 -17.27
C GLY A 26 1.71 -33.60 -17.66
N GLN A 27 1.05 -34.29 -16.71
CA GLN A 27 -0.12 -35.13 -17.00
C GLN A 27 -1.43 -34.37 -16.78
N PRO A 28 -2.39 -34.44 -17.73
CA PRO A 28 -3.73 -33.89 -17.53
C PRO A 28 -4.50 -34.70 -16.48
N VAL A 29 -4.91 -34.06 -15.38
CA VAL A 29 -5.63 -34.68 -14.28
C VAL A 29 -7.00 -34.05 -14.12
N CYS A 30 -8.01 -34.87 -13.86
CA CYS A 30 -9.35 -34.45 -13.46
C CYS A 30 -9.68 -35.01 -12.08
N ARG A 31 -10.21 -34.16 -11.20
CA ARG A 31 -10.66 -34.59 -9.87
C ARG A 31 -11.96 -33.93 -9.46
N LEU A 32 -12.68 -34.57 -8.54
CA LEU A 32 -13.80 -33.96 -7.83
C LEU A 32 -13.31 -32.86 -6.88
N ILE A 33 -14.11 -31.80 -6.75
CA ILE A 33 -13.89 -30.75 -5.75
C ILE A 33 -14.00 -31.38 -4.35
N GLY A 34 -12.90 -31.31 -3.59
CA GLY A 34 -12.88 -31.74 -2.20
C GLY A 34 -13.75 -30.86 -1.30
N ARG A 35 -14.20 -31.42 -0.17
CA ARG A 35 -14.89 -30.64 0.87
C ARG A 35 -13.89 -29.71 1.55
N ALA A 36 -14.22 -28.42 1.65
CA ALA A 36 -13.39 -27.47 2.39
C ALA A 36 -13.45 -27.80 3.88
N GLY A 37 -12.28 -28.00 4.50
CA GLY A 37 -12.16 -28.14 5.96
C GLY A 37 -12.26 -26.81 6.70
N LYS A 38 -11.98 -26.83 8.01
CA LYS A 38 -11.84 -25.60 8.81
C LYS A 38 -10.68 -24.76 8.27
N PRO A 39 -10.85 -23.44 8.08
CA PRO A 39 -9.79 -22.60 7.54
C PRO A 39 -8.62 -22.51 8.52
N THR A 40 -7.40 -22.53 7.98
CA THR A 40 -6.18 -22.29 8.77
C THR A 40 -6.05 -20.81 9.13
N LEU A 41 -5.22 -20.48 10.13
CA LEU A 41 -4.94 -19.08 10.52
C LEU A 41 -4.46 -18.25 9.31
N ASN A 42 -3.58 -18.80 8.47
CA ASN A 42 -3.11 -18.12 7.26
C ASN A 42 -4.24 -17.90 6.24
N GLN A 43 -5.17 -18.84 6.11
CA GLN A 43 -6.35 -18.65 5.27
C GLN A 43 -7.29 -17.58 5.82
N MET A 44 -7.47 -17.50 7.15
CA MET A 44 -8.25 -16.46 7.79
C MET A 44 -7.61 -15.08 7.63
N ALA A 45 -6.29 -14.97 7.82
CA ALA A 45 -5.53 -13.75 7.57
C ALA A 45 -5.66 -13.28 6.12
N ASN A 46 -5.53 -14.19 5.14
CA ASN A 46 -5.68 -13.86 3.74
C ASN A 46 -7.10 -13.36 3.40
N ARG A 47 -8.13 -14.00 3.97
CA ARG A 47 -9.54 -13.60 3.80
C ARG A 47 -9.81 -12.23 4.40
N GLN A 48 -9.31 -11.97 5.61
CA GLN A 48 -9.46 -10.67 6.24
C GLN A 48 -8.73 -9.58 5.44
N GLY A 49 -7.48 -9.81 5.03
CA GLY A 49 -6.74 -8.86 4.21
C GLY A 49 -7.45 -8.55 2.89
N MET A 50 -8.06 -9.55 2.26
CA MET A 50 -8.91 -9.33 1.08
C MET A 50 -10.15 -8.50 1.40
N SER A 51 -10.84 -8.78 2.52
CA SER A 51 -12.02 -8.00 2.95
C SER A 51 -11.67 -6.53 3.19
N VAL A 52 -10.56 -6.28 3.90
CA VAL A 52 -10.07 -4.92 4.20
C VAL A 52 -9.70 -4.18 2.91
N THR A 53 -9.03 -4.86 1.97
CA THR A 53 -8.68 -4.27 0.67
C THR A 53 -9.93 -3.94 -0.15
N MET A 54 -10.92 -4.82 -0.18
CA MET A 54 -12.17 -4.59 -0.92
C MET A 54 -12.98 -3.45 -0.30
N ASP A 55 -13.04 -3.36 1.02
CA ASP A 55 -13.71 -2.27 1.73
C ASP A 55 -13.05 -0.91 1.44
N LEU A 56 -11.73 -0.88 1.29
CA LEU A 56 -10.98 0.30 0.85
C LEU A 56 -11.32 0.69 -0.60
N LEU A 57 -11.18 -0.24 -1.55
CA LEU A 57 -11.21 0.08 -2.99
C LEU A 57 -12.62 0.22 -3.57
N ARG A 58 -13.62 -0.43 -2.98
CA ARG A 58 -15.01 -0.39 -3.47
C ARG A 58 -15.56 1.03 -3.69
N PRO A 59 -15.43 1.99 -2.75
CA PRO A 59 -15.89 3.36 -2.98
C PRO A 59 -15.08 4.13 -4.03
N MET A 60 -13.91 3.62 -4.44
CA MET A 60 -12.98 4.25 -5.38
C MET A 60 -12.98 3.57 -6.76
N ALA A 61 -13.92 2.65 -7.00
CA ALA A 61 -13.91 1.78 -8.18
C ALA A 61 -13.89 2.55 -9.52
N ASP A 62 -14.64 3.64 -9.63
CA ASP A 62 -14.70 4.42 -10.88
C ASP A 62 -13.40 5.18 -11.15
N PHE A 63 -12.74 5.70 -10.10
CA PHE A 63 -11.43 6.31 -10.23
C PHE A 63 -10.39 5.27 -10.66
N ILE A 64 -10.37 4.12 -9.99
CA ILE A 64 -9.48 2.98 -10.31
C ILE A 64 -9.67 2.52 -11.74
N LYS A 65 -10.91 2.50 -12.23
CA LYS A 65 -11.22 2.11 -13.61
C LYS A 65 -10.49 3.00 -14.62
N VAL A 66 -10.38 4.30 -14.35
CA VAL A 66 -9.68 5.26 -15.22
C VAL A 66 -8.17 5.21 -14.98
N SER A 67 -7.74 5.18 -13.72
CA SER A 67 -6.33 5.33 -13.36
C SER A 67 -5.48 4.09 -13.61
N PHE A 68 -6.07 2.89 -13.50
CA PHE A 68 -5.40 1.62 -13.82
C PHE A 68 -5.70 1.14 -15.24
N GLN A 69 -6.37 1.93 -16.07
CA GLN A 69 -6.72 1.52 -17.44
C GLN A 69 -5.45 1.20 -18.24
N LEU A 70 -4.48 2.11 -18.27
CA LEU A 70 -3.23 1.96 -19.03
C LEU A 70 -2.38 0.77 -18.54
N GLU A 71 -2.32 0.55 -17.23
CA GLU A 71 -1.63 -0.62 -16.65
C GLU A 71 -2.35 -1.96 -16.99
N ALA A 72 -3.66 -1.93 -17.21
CA ALA A 72 -4.43 -3.11 -17.59
C ALA A 72 -4.33 -3.44 -19.08
N GLU A 73 -4.03 -2.44 -19.92
CA GLU A 73 -3.92 -2.61 -21.37
C GLU A 73 -2.86 -3.64 -21.74
N GLY A 74 -3.19 -4.52 -22.70
CA GLY A 74 -2.34 -5.64 -23.09
C GLY A 74 -2.27 -6.81 -22.09
N THR A 75 -3.00 -6.74 -20.96
CA THR A 75 -3.07 -7.83 -19.98
C THR A 75 -4.45 -8.51 -19.96
N THR A 76 -4.54 -9.68 -19.33
CA THR A 76 -5.82 -10.36 -19.06
C THR A 76 -6.48 -9.90 -17.76
N LYS A 77 -5.91 -8.91 -17.06
CA LYS A 77 -6.37 -8.44 -15.75
C LYS A 77 -7.26 -7.20 -15.95
N ASN A 78 -8.28 -7.05 -15.12
CA ASN A 78 -9.05 -5.81 -15.09
C ASN A 78 -8.35 -4.77 -14.17
N PRO A 79 -8.63 -3.46 -14.34
CA PRO A 79 -8.04 -2.40 -13.53
C PRO A 79 -8.24 -2.61 -12.02
N HIS A 80 -9.43 -3.06 -11.60
CA HIS A 80 -9.73 -3.28 -10.19
C HIS A 80 -8.90 -4.42 -9.58
N ASN A 81 -8.62 -5.51 -10.31
CA ASN A 81 -7.79 -6.60 -9.82
C ASN A 81 -6.32 -6.18 -9.68
N LEU A 82 -5.83 -5.31 -10.58
CA LEU A 82 -4.51 -4.73 -10.46
C LEU A 82 -4.40 -3.88 -9.20
N ALA A 83 -5.32 -2.93 -9.00
CA ALA A 83 -5.39 -2.12 -7.79
C ALA A 83 -5.50 -2.99 -6.51
N THR A 84 -6.33 -4.04 -6.54
CA THR A 84 -6.45 -4.99 -5.42
C THR A 84 -5.13 -5.70 -5.14
N SER A 85 -4.41 -6.12 -6.19
CA SER A 85 -3.12 -6.82 -6.07
C SER A 85 -2.05 -5.92 -5.46
N TYR A 86 -1.91 -4.69 -5.93
CA TYR A 86 -0.94 -3.72 -5.39
C TYR A 86 -1.24 -3.40 -3.92
N ASN A 87 -2.48 -3.01 -3.62
CA ASN A 87 -2.85 -2.58 -2.26
C ASN A 87 -2.86 -3.72 -1.25
N LYS A 88 -3.32 -4.92 -1.61
CA LYS A 88 -3.27 -6.07 -0.68
C LYS A 88 -1.84 -6.44 -0.30
N LYS A 89 -0.87 -6.19 -1.19
CA LYS A 89 0.54 -6.52 -0.96
C LYS A 89 1.27 -5.42 -0.18
N GLN A 90 0.93 -4.15 -0.40
CA GLN A 90 1.75 -3.01 0.08
C GLN A 90 1.05 -2.15 1.14
N ALA A 91 -0.28 -2.04 1.09
CA ALA A 91 -1.06 -1.10 1.89
C ALA A 91 -1.73 -1.73 3.13
N LEU A 92 -1.45 -3.00 3.42
CA LEU A 92 -1.96 -3.66 4.62
C LEU A 92 -0.88 -3.73 5.70
N THR A 93 -1.29 -3.47 6.94
CA THR A 93 -0.45 -3.59 8.14
C THR A 93 -1.18 -4.38 9.23
N GLY A 94 -0.43 -4.82 10.23
CA GLY A 94 -0.94 -5.62 11.34
C GLY A 94 -1.01 -7.12 11.05
N VAL A 95 -1.55 -7.87 12.02
CA VAL A 95 -1.64 -9.34 11.99
C VAL A 95 -3.07 -9.74 12.31
N TYR A 96 -3.58 -10.80 11.68
CA TYR A 96 -4.90 -11.34 11.96
C TYR A 96 -5.12 -11.54 13.48
N PRO A 97 -6.25 -11.11 14.06
CA PRO A 97 -7.46 -10.56 13.41
C PRO A 97 -7.48 -9.01 13.29
N ASN A 98 -6.35 -8.33 13.43
CA ASN A 98 -6.25 -6.86 13.47
C ASN A 98 -5.51 -6.31 12.24
N ILE A 99 -5.92 -6.74 11.04
CA ILE A 99 -5.37 -6.21 9.78
C ILE A 99 -6.06 -4.88 9.45
N GLN A 100 -5.26 -3.86 9.14
CA GLN A 100 -5.74 -2.51 8.82
C GLN A 100 -5.03 -1.96 7.57
N VAL A 101 -5.57 -0.86 7.04
CA VAL A 101 -4.98 -0.15 5.89
C VAL A 101 -3.98 0.88 6.40
N ASP A 102 -2.77 0.84 5.84
CA ASP A 102 -1.81 1.93 5.89
C ASP A 102 -2.06 2.86 4.69
N TYR A 103 -2.78 3.96 4.93
CA TYR A 103 -3.19 4.90 3.88
C TYR A 103 -2.01 5.53 3.14
N THR A 104 -0.86 5.66 3.80
CA THR A 104 0.34 6.25 3.17
C THR A 104 0.91 5.39 2.05
N LYS A 105 0.59 4.09 2.04
CA LYS A 105 1.06 3.10 1.06
C LYS A 105 0.01 2.71 0.03
N VAL A 106 -1.17 3.31 0.07
CA VAL A 106 -2.25 3.01 -0.88
C VAL A 106 -1.89 3.53 -2.26
N ILE A 107 -2.02 2.66 -3.26
CA ILE A 107 -1.76 2.97 -4.67
C ILE A 107 -3.09 2.92 -5.43
N LEU A 108 -3.51 4.08 -5.93
CA LEU A 108 -4.75 4.26 -6.70
C LEU A 108 -4.50 4.48 -8.19
N SER A 109 -3.25 4.71 -8.60
CA SER A 109 -2.85 4.84 -10.01
C SER A 109 -1.45 4.25 -10.19
N LYS A 110 -1.19 3.67 -11.35
CA LYS A 110 0.12 3.14 -11.73
C LYS A 110 0.43 3.50 -13.17
N GLY A 111 1.60 4.08 -13.42
CA GLY A 111 2.02 4.45 -14.77
C GLY A 111 3.40 5.10 -14.82
N SER A 112 3.77 5.61 -15.99
CA SER A 112 5.12 6.10 -16.28
C SER A 112 5.27 7.62 -16.21
N LEU A 113 4.19 8.39 -16.12
CA LEU A 113 4.28 9.85 -16.01
C LEU A 113 4.86 10.23 -14.65
N GLU A 114 5.77 11.19 -14.62
CA GLU A 114 6.38 11.60 -13.36
C GLU A 114 5.41 12.46 -12.52
N MET A 115 5.38 12.15 -11.23
CA MET A 115 4.60 12.86 -10.23
C MET A 115 5.32 14.14 -9.79
N THR A 116 4.58 15.13 -9.27
CA THR A 116 5.17 16.29 -8.60
C THR A 116 5.92 15.89 -7.31
N LYS A 117 7.01 16.61 -6.98
CA LYS A 117 7.86 16.28 -5.83
C LYS A 117 7.22 16.65 -4.49
N GLU A 118 6.46 17.74 -4.46
CA GLU A 118 5.79 18.21 -3.25
C GLU A 118 4.31 18.51 -3.54
N SER A 119 3.46 18.10 -2.62
CA SER A 119 2.04 18.44 -2.62
C SER A 119 1.59 18.71 -1.20
N ARG A 120 0.67 19.66 -1.03
CA ARG A 120 0.17 20.10 0.27
C ARG A 120 -1.34 20.25 0.22
N ILE A 121 -2.00 19.85 1.30
CA ILE A 121 -3.42 20.07 1.51
C ILE A 121 -3.66 20.95 2.72
N SER A 122 -4.68 21.78 2.66
CA SER A 122 -5.24 22.48 3.81
C SER A 122 -6.77 22.48 3.75
N LYS A 123 -7.39 22.57 4.92
CA LYS A 123 -8.85 22.61 5.05
C LYS A 123 -9.32 24.04 4.76
N GLY A 124 -10.20 24.21 3.78
CA GLY A 124 -10.96 25.45 3.55
C GLY A 124 -12.31 25.41 4.26
N GLU A 125 -13.14 26.44 4.08
CA GLU A 125 -14.47 26.51 4.68
C GLU A 125 -15.45 25.52 4.01
N GLU A 126 -15.48 25.48 2.68
CA GLU A 126 -16.41 24.64 1.89
C GLU A 126 -15.72 23.48 1.14
N GLY A 127 -14.46 23.18 1.47
CA GLY A 127 -13.68 22.21 0.71
C GLY A 127 -12.22 22.08 1.11
N ILE A 128 -11.43 21.47 0.24
CA ILE A 128 -9.99 21.27 0.42
C ILE A 128 -9.23 22.18 -0.54
N ASN A 129 -8.25 22.90 -0.02
CA ASN A 129 -7.25 23.58 -0.84
C ASN A 129 -6.09 22.60 -1.06
N LEU A 130 -5.77 22.34 -2.32
CA LEU A 130 -4.66 21.50 -2.74
C LEU A 130 -3.66 22.37 -3.50
N SER A 131 -2.37 22.17 -3.26
CA SER A 131 -1.28 22.84 -3.98
C SER A 131 -0.12 21.87 -4.22
N TRP A 132 0.64 22.10 -5.29
CA TRP A 132 1.78 21.27 -5.69
C TRP A 132 2.86 22.08 -6.40
N ASP A 133 4.05 21.49 -6.50
CA ASP A 133 5.14 22.06 -7.29
C ASP A 133 4.84 21.92 -8.79
N VAL A 134 4.92 23.04 -9.51
CA VAL A 134 4.67 23.15 -10.95
C VAL A 134 5.89 22.74 -11.77
N GLY A 135 7.04 22.50 -11.12
CA GLY A 135 8.24 21.96 -11.76
C GLY A 135 7.92 20.81 -12.71
N ILE A 136 8.21 21.00 -13.99
CA ILE A 136 7.90 20.03 -15.04
C ILE A 136 9.02 18.98 -15.05
N ALA A 137 8.64 17.74 -14.80
CA ALA A 137 9.47 16.56 -14.96
C ALA A 137 9.79 16.29 -16.43
N GLU A 138 10.85 15.52 -16.73
CA GLU A 138 11.31 15.27 -18.12
C GLU A 138 10.22 14.73 -19.06
N ASN A 139 9.25 13.97 -18.54
CA ASN A 139 8.14 13.40 -19.31
C ASN A 139 6.76 14.01 -18.99
N GLY A 140 6.71 15.08 -18.20
CA GLY A 140 5.49 15.80 -17.84
C GLY A 140 5.18 16.95 -18.79
N ALA A 141 3.92 17.39 -18.81
CA ALA A 141 3.49 18.57 -19.56
C ALA A 141 2.69 19.54 -18.67
N GLU A 142 2.73 20.83 -19.01
CA GLU A 142 1.98 21.88 -18.30
C GLU A 142 0.47 21.65 -18.28
N ASP A 143 -0.06 21.04 -19.34
CA ASP A 143 -1.48 20.76 -19.53
C ASP A 143 -1.91 19.37 -19.04
N ASP A 144 -1.01 18.62 -18.41
CA ASP A 144 -1.35 17.40 -17.68
C ASP A 144 -2.51 17.68 -16.72
N ILE A 145 -3.47 16.77 -16.69
CA ILE A 145 -4.69 16.89 -15.92
C ILE A 145 -4.49 16.27 -14.55
N LEU A 146 -4.77 17.03 -13.50
CA LEU A 146 -4.81 16.55 -12.14
C LEU A 146 -6.09 15.76 -11.88
N MET A 147 -5.91 14.52 -11.44
CA MET A 147 -6.96 13.65 -10.91
C MET A 147 -6.82 13.57 -9.39
N VAL A 148 -7.92 13.79 -8.67
CA VAL A 148 -7.94 13.77 -7.20
C VAL A 148 -8.94 12.75 -6.67
N MET A 149 -8.51 12.02 -5.64
CA MET A 149 -9.34 11.11 -4.85
C MET A 149 -9.32 11.53 -3.38
N VAL A 150 -10.50 11.73 -2.81
CA VAL A 150 -10.72 11.97 -1.38
C VAL A 150 -11.47 10.78 -0.80
N SER A 151 -10.77 9.95 -0.03
CA SER A 151 -11.37 8.81 0.67
C SER A 151 -11.89 9.24 2.04
N HIS A 152 -13.06 8.72 2.43
CA HIS A 152 -13.65 8.90 3.76
C HIS A 152 -13.78 7.54 4.45
N PRO A 153 -12.72 7.02 5.10
CA PRO A 153 -12.69 5.64 5.58
C PRO A 153 -13.81 5.31 6.56
N ALA A 154 -14.07 6.19 7.54
CA ALA A 154 -15.12 6.00 8.54
C ALA A 154 -16.52 5.86 7.92
N LYS A 155 -16.77 6.48 6.76
CA LYS A 155 -18.06 6.46 6.06
C LYS A 155 -18.13 5.44 4.94
N LYS A 156 -17.03 4.74 4.63
CA LYS A 156 -16.88 3.86 3.45
C LYS A 156 -17.35 4.54 2.15
N LYS A 157 -17.02 5.82 1.99
CA LYS A 157 -17.35 6.64 0.81
C LYS A 157 -16.10 7.32 0.28
N ALA A 158 -16.15 7.76 -0.97
CA ALA A 158 -15.10 8.57 -1.57
C ALA A 158 -15.69 9.66 -2.48
N SER A 159 -14.88 10.67 -2.77
CA SER A 159 -15.19 11.74 -3.72
C SER A 159 -14.04 11.81 -4.71
N MET A 160 -14.33 11.91 -6.00
CA MET A 160 -13.30 11.97 -7.04
C MET A 160 -13.54 13.14 -7.98
N LEU A 161 -12.45 13.76 -8.42
CA LEU A 161 -12.44 14.75 -9.49
C LEU A 161 -11.41 14.28 -10.52
N LEU A 162 -11.86 13.84 -11.69
CA LEU A 162 -10.96 13.34 -12.74
C LEU A 162 -10.29 14.45 -13.55
N ASN A 163 -10.85 15.67 -13.51
CA ASN A 163 -10.33 16.85 -14.20
C ASN A 163 -10.33 18.04 -13.24
N ALA A 164 -9.52 17.98 -12.18
CA ALA A 164 -9.55 18.98 -11.12
C ALA A 164 -8.87 20.30 -11.52
N ALA A 165 -7.72 20.22 -12.19
CA ALA A 165 -6.93 21.36 -12.66
C ALA A 165 -5.89 20.88 -13.68
N LYS A 166 -5.16 21.82 -14.29
CA LYS A 166 -3.95 21.53 -15.07
C LYS A 166 -2.72 21.59 -14.16
N ARG A 167 -1.67 20.84 -14.50
CA ARG A 167 -0.42 20.82 -13.74
C ARG A 167 0.16 22.22 -13.55
N LYS A 168 0.10 23.07 -14.58
CA LYS A 168 0.58 24.46 -14.54
C LYS A 168 -0.15 25.37 -13.54
N ASP A 169 -1.35 25.02 -13.12
CA ASP A 169 -2.15 25.86 -12.22
C ASP A 169 -1.56 25.88 -10.80
N GLY A 170 -0.79 24.84 -10.42
CA GLY A 170 -0.08 24.73 -9.13
C GLY A 170 -0.97 24.62 -7.89
N SER A 171 -2.27 24.81 -8.04
CA SER A 171 -3.26 24.70 -6.97
C SER A 171 -4.67 24.47 -7.52
N CYS A 172 -5.53 23.89 -6.69
CA CYS A 172 -6.95 23.79 -6.98
C CYS A 172 -7.78 23.72 -5.69
N PHE A 173 -9.04 24.15 -5.79
CA PHE A 173 -10.03 23.99 -4.73
C PHE A 173 -10.96 22.82 -5.04
N ILE A 174 -11.17 21.95 -4.05
CA ILE A 174 -12.02 20.76 -4.16
C ILE A 174 -13.25 20.97 -3.27
N PRO A 175 -14.42 21.29 -3.85
CA PRO A 175 -15.62 21.51 -3.06
C PRO A 175 -16.10 20.20 -2.41
N LEU A 176 -16.46 20.26 -1.14
CA LEU A 176 -17.00 19.13 -0.39
C LEU A 176 -18.20 19.56 0.44
N SER A 177 -19.23 18.70 0.49
CA SER A 177 -20.36 18.93 1.39
C SER A 177 -19.91 18.99 2.85
N GLU A 178 -20.59 19.77 3.69
CA GLU A 178 -20.33 19.89 5.13
C GLU A 178 -20.21 18.52 5.83
N SER A 179 -21.09 17.57 5.47
CA SER A 179 -21.03 16.21 6.05
C SER A 179 -19.67 15.53 5.82
N LYS A 180 -19.04 15.75 4.67
CA LYS A 180 -17.73 15.16 4.30
C LYS A 180 -16.58 15.92 4.96
N MET A 181 -16.71 17.24 5.06
CA MET A 181 -15.75 18.14 5.69
C MET A 181 -15.50 17.87 7.18
N ASN A 182 -16.45 17.21 7.87
CA ASN A 182 -16.34 16.85 9.28
C ASN A 182 -15.92 15.38 9.51
N SER A 183 -15.62 14.63 8.46
CA SER A 183 -15.11 13.26 8.57
C SER A 183 -13.62 13.18 8.26
N GLN A 184 -12.96 12.14 8.77
CA GLN A 184 -11.61 11.79 8.36
C GLN A 184 -11.54 11.65 6.84
N MET A 185 -10.50 12.26 6.27
CA MET A 185 -10.22 12.30 4.85
C MET A 185 -8.79 11.86 4.59
N GLU A 186 -8.62 11.00 3.60
CA GLU A 186 -7.32 10.61 3.03
C GLU A 186 -7.29 11.08 1.59
N VAL A 187 -6.33 11.93 1.23
CA VAL A 187 -6.27 12.57 -0.10
C VAL A 187 -5.14 11.98 -0.93
N TYR A 188 -5.48 11.58 -2.15
CA TYR A 188 -4.56 11.06 -3.14
C TYR A 188 -4.70 11.83 -4.44
N ILE A 189 -3.59 11.97 -5.14
CA ILE A 189 -3.57 12.63 -6.45
C ILE A 189 -2.82 11.77 -7.47
N CYS A 190 -3.10 12.00 -8.74
CA CYS A 190 -2.26 11.57 -9.85
C CYS A 190 -2.44 12.51 -11.04
N PHE A 191 -1.46 12.52 -11.95
CA PHE A 191 -1.55 13.27 -13.20
C PHE A 191 -1.83 12.34 -14.35
N LYS A 192 -2.62 12.81 -15.30
CA LYS A 192 -2.88 12.16 -16.58
C LYS A 192 -2.53 13.14 -17.70
N SER A 193 -1.76 12.71 -18.68
CA SER A 193 -1.43 13.56 -19.85
C SER A 193 -2.70 14.03 -20.54
N ALA A 194 -2.70 15.23 -21.13
CA ALA A 194 -3.87 15.79 -21.81
C ALA A 194 -4.41 14.90 -22.94
N ASN A 195 -3.52 14.18 -23.65
CA ASN A 195 -3.90 13.20 -24.69
C ASN A 195 -4.39 11.84 -24.12
N GLY A 196 -4.30 11.65 -22.80
CA GLY A 196 -4.73 10.46 -22.07
C GLY A 196 -3.86 9.21 -22.23
N THR A 197 -2.67 9.33 -22.83
CA THR A 197 -1.77 8.19 -23.12
C THR A 197 -0.83 7.84 -21.97
N LEU A 198 -0.56 8.79 -21.07
CA LEU A 198 0.29 8.62 -19.90
C LEU A 198 -0.48 8.95 -18.62
N ILE A 199 -0.16 8.23 -17.57
CA ILE A 199 -0.64 8.50 -16.21
C ILE A 199 0.50 8.28 -15.23
N SER A 200 0.48 9.01 -14.11
CA SER A 200 1.47 8.86 -13.06
C SER A 200 1.04 7.79 -12.06
N ASP A 201 2.00 7.29 -11.29
CA ASP A 201 1.70 6.66 -10.02
C ASP A 201 0.89 7.61 -9.14
N SER A 202 0.02 7.10 -8.27
CA SER A 202 -0.68 7.95 -7.30
C SER A 202 0.22 8.35 -6.15
N ALA A 203 0.12 9.59 -5.70
CA ALA A 203 0.76 10.09 -4.49
C ALA A 203 -0.27 10.34 -3.39
N TYR A 204 0.07 9.90 -2.17
CA TYR A 204 -0.67 10.28 -0.98
C TYR A 204 -0.23 11.68 -0.54
N VAL A 205 -1.18 12.62 -0.46
CA VAL A 205 -0.88 14.02 -0.12
C VAL A 205 -1.01 14.28 1.37
N GLY A 206 -1.92 13.58 2.04
CA GLY A 206 -2.10 13.71 3.47
C GLY A 206 -3.51 13.41 3.95
N ASN A 207 -3.68 13.63 5.24
CA ASN A 207 -4.92 13.41 5.97
C ASN A 207 -5.52 14.74 6.44
N LEU A 208 -6.84 14.84 6.48
CA LEU A 208 -7.57 15.89 7.19
C LEU A 208 -8.62 15.28 8.13
N ASN A 209 -8.76 15.84 9.33
CA ASN A 209 -9.66 15.36 10.39
C ASN A 209 -9.49 13.86 10.77
N GLY A 210 -8.36 13.24 10.47
CA GLY A 210 -7.96 11.98 11.08
C GLY A 210 -7.65 12.19 12.56
N LEU A 211 -7.62 11.10 13.32
CA LEU A 211 -7.09 11.13 14.67
C LEU A 211 -5.67 11.69 14.58
N GLU A 212 -5.44 12.85 15.18
CA GLU A 212 -4.08 13.30 15.43
C GLU A 212 -3.39 12.18 16.19
N GLU A 213 -2.21 11.75 15.74
CA GLU A 213 -1.34 10.92 16.57
C GLU A 213 -1.22 11.65 17.90
N THR A 214 -1.67 11.00 18.97
CA THR A 214 -1.59 11.55 20.32
C THR A 214 -0.14 11.95 20.59
N GLU A 215 0.10 12.97 21.42
CA GLU A 215 1.48 13.35 21.77
C GLU A 215 2.28 12.13 22.28
N THR A 216 1.60 11.21 22.97
CA THR A 216 2.13 9.91 23.38
C THR A 216 2.57 9.03 22.22
N GLU A 217 1.77 8.87 21.16
CA GLU A 217 2.14 8.08 19.97
C GLU A 217 3.28 8.72 19.19
N LYS A 218 3.33 10.06 19.11
CA LYS A 218 4.45 10.81 18.51
C LYS A 218 5.74 10.61 19.30
N ILE A 219 5.66 10.68 20.64
CA ILE A 219 6.79 10.43 21.54
C ILE A 219 7.25 8.97 21.42
N GLU A 220 6.33 8.01 21.37
CA GLU A 220 6.63 6.59 21.22
C GLU A 220 7.27 6.26 19.87
N LYS A 221 6.78 6.82 18.76
CA LYS A 221 7.41 6.69 17.44
C LYS A 221 8.81 7.31 17.41
N LYS A 222 9.00 8.48 18.02
CA LYS A 222 10.32 9.12 18.15
C LYS A 222 11.29 8.28 18.99
N ASN A 223 10.81 7.74 20.11
CA ASN A 223 11.57 6.86 20.99
C ASN A 223 11.97 5.58 20.25
N TYR A 224 11.03 4.92 19.55
CA TYR A 224 11.31 3.75 18.74
C TYR A 224 12.37 4.02 17.67
N LYS A 225 12.25 5.11 16.89
CA LYS A 225 13.26 5.49 15.89
C LYS A 225 14.64 5.70 16.50
N THR A 226 14.71 6.33 17.68
CA THR A 226 15.96 6.60 18.39
C THR A 226 16.61 5.31 18.88
N VAL A 227 15.83 4.42 19.49
CA VAL A 227 16.31 3.11 19.99
C VAL A 227 16.74 2.21 18.83
N LYS A 228 16.01 2.22 17.71
CA LYS A 228 16.35 1.44 16.51
C LYS A 228 17.68 1.89 15.90
N ALA A 229 17.90 3.19 15.74
CA ALA A 229 19.17 3.73 15.23
C ALA A 229 20.35 3.33 16.13
N ARG A 230 20.18 3.39 17.46
CA ARG A 230 21.22 2.94 18.42
C ARG A 230 21.47 1.44 18.32
N TYR A 231 20.41 0.63 18.18
CA TYR A 231 20.52 -0.80 18.00
C TYR A 231 21.28 -1.17 16.72
N GLU A 232 21.00 -0.52 15.60
CA GLU A 232 21.69 -0.79 14.32
C GLU A 232 23.20 -0.51 14.42
N GLN A 233 23.59 0.58 15.09
CA GLN A 233 25.01 0.87 15.38
C GLN A 233 25.65 -0.21 16.25
N VAL A 234 25.03 -0.55 17.38
CA VAL A 234 25.57 -1.55 18.33
C VAL A 234 25.60 -2.96 17.72
N ALA A 235 24.62 -3.31 16.89
CA ALA A 235 24.56 -4.59 16.20
C ALA A 235 25.68 -4.71 15.16
N ALA A 236 25.98 -3.64 14.41
CA ALA A 236 27.10 -3.61 13.49
C ALA A 236 28.44 -3.85 14.22
N ASP A 237 28.67 -3.14 15.34
CA ASP A 237 29.87 -3.30 16.16
C ASP A 237 29.97 -4.72 16.77
N TYR A 238 28.84 -5.28 17.24
CA TYR A 238 28.79 -6.62 17.80
C TYR A 238 29.11 -7.70 16.76
N HIS A 239 28.51 -7.61 15.57
CA HIS A 239 28.78 -8.54 14.48
C HIS A 239 30.22 -8.43 13.97
N HIS A 240 30.76 -7.22 13.84
CA HIS A 240 32.16 -6.99 13.46
C HIS A 240 33.13 -7.66 14.45
N LYS A 241 32.89 -7.50 15.76
CA LYS A 241 33.75 -8.14 16.77
C LYS A 241 33.64 -9.66 16.79
N ILE A 242 32.48 -10.22 16.44
CA ILE A 242 32.33 -11.68 16.31
C ILE A 242 33.10 -12.19 15.10
N THR A 243 33.04 -11.50 13.96
CA THR A 243 33.75 -11.92 12.73
C THR A 243 35.26 -11.82 12.88
N ASP A 244 35.77 -10.79 13.57
CA ASP A 244 37.22 -10.61 13.81
C ASP A 244 37.83 -11.69 14.70
N HIS A 245 37.00 -12.42 15.46
CA HIS A 245 37.43 -13.42 16.42
C HIS A 245 36.88 -14.82 16.11
N ALA A 246 36.84 -15.18 14.82
CA ALA A 246 36.28 -16.44 14.32
C ALA A 246 36.86 -17.74 14.94
N GLU A 247 38.01 -17.68 15.63
CA GLU A 247 38.70 -18.88 16.16
C GLU A 247 39.09 -18.81 17.66
N GLY A 248 38.50 -17.90 18.47
CA GLY A 248 38.86 -17.77 19.89
C GLY A 248 37.73 -17.31 20.83
N LYS A 249 37.88 -17.57 22.14
CA LYS A 249 36.95 -17.08 23.18
C LYS A 249 37.06 -15.55 23.32
N ILE A 250 36.02 -14.84 22.88
CA ILE A 250 35.89 -13.38 23.05
C ILE A 250 35.40 -13.07 24.46
N GLU A 251 36.26 -13.24 25.47
CA GLU A 251 35.90 -12.98 26.87
C GLU A 251 36.52 -11.69 27.40
N SER A 252 36.43 -10.58 26.64
CA SER A 252 36.81 -9.27 27.16
C SER A 252 35.65 -8.60 27.91
N LYS A 253 35.96 -7.86 28.98
CA LYS A 253 34.97 -7.06 29.72
C LYS A 253 34.21 -6.09 28.80
N ALA A 254 34.90 -5.54 27.80
CA ALA A 254 34.32 -4.65 26.80
C ALA A 254 33.30 -5.37 25.89
N PHE A 255 33.62 -6.60 25.45
CA PHE A 255 32.70 -7.41 24.64
C PHE A 255 31.45 -7.82 25.43
N ARG A 256 31.60 -8.24 26.69
CA ARG A 256 30.45 -8.55 27.56
C ARG A 256 29.52 -7.35 27.77
N HIS A 257 30.06 -6.13 27.78
CA HIS A 257 29.25 -4.91 27.88
C HIS A 257 28.48 -4.63 26.58
N LEU A 258 29.16 -4.75 25.43
CA LEU A 258 28.56 -4.61 24.11
C LEU A 258 27.44 -5.64 23.87
N GLU A 259 27.69 -6.91 24.21
CA GLU A 259 26.71 -7.99 24.09
C GLU A 259 25.48 -7.73 24.98
N LYS A 260 25.70 -7.25 26.21
CA LYS A 260 24.61 -6.89 27.12
C LYS A 260 23.80 -5.71 26.57
N GLU A 261 24.46 -4.68 26.01
CA GLU A 261 23.78 -3.55 25.38
C GLU A 261 22.95 -4.00 24.16
N TYR A 262 23.53 -4.83 23.30
CA TYR A 262 22.85 -5.43 22.15
C TYR A 262 21.59 -6.19 22.56
N LEU A 263 21.68 -7.12 23.53
CA LEU A 263 20.54 -7.91 24.01
C LEU A 263 19.46 -7.04 24.65
N VAL A 264 19.85 -6.01 25.41
CA VAL A 264 18.91 -5.08 26.05
C VAL A 264 18.17 -4.24 24.99
N LEU A 265 18.88 -3.71 23.99
CA LEU A 265 18.27 -2.93 22.91
C LEU A 265 17.35 -3.82 22.04
N LYS A 266 17.77 -5.05 21.74
CA LYS A 266 16.94 -6.04 21.05
C LYS A 266 15.62 -6.28 21.79
N LYS A 267 15.70 -6.56 23.09
CA LYS A 267 14.50 -6.78 23.93
C LYS A 267 13.63 -5.53 24.06
N LYS A 268 14.23 -4.34 24.14
CA LYS A 268 13.48 -3.07 24.14
C LYS A 268 12.73 -2.86 22.83
N LEU A 269 13.35 -3.16 21.69
CA LEU A 269 12.70 -3.06 20.39
C LEU A 269 11.53 -4.04 20.25
N GLU A 270 11.62 -5.25 20.80
CA GLU A 270 10.52 -6.23 20.81
C GLU A 270 9.27 -5.77 21.57
N HIS A 271 9.43 -4.88 22.56
CA HIS A 271 8.34 -4.41 23.42
C HIS A 271 7.86 -2.99 23.10
N LEU A 272 8.58 -2.25 22.25
CA LEU A 272 8.14 -0.93 21.82
C LEU A 272 7.06 -1.04 20.72
N PRO A 273 6.02 -0.19 20.74
CA PRO A 273 4.86 -0.30 19.85
C PRO A 273 5.20 -0.20 18.34
N GLY A 274 6.35 0.40 17.97
CA GLY A 274 6.85 0.47 16.59
C GLY A 274 7.39 -0.84 16.01
N ALA A 275 7.52 -1.92 16.82
CA ALA A 275 7.97 -3.23 16.34
C ALA A 275 7.04 -3.85 15.29
N LYS A 276 5.77 -3.46 15.28
CA LYS A 276 4.74 -3.99 14.36
C LYS A 276 4.77 -3.38 12.96
N GLU A 277 5.47 -2.25 12.77
CA GLU A 277 5.58 -1.56 11.47
C GLU A 277 6.81 -2.04 10.65
N GLY A 278 7.65 -2.92 11.21
CA GLY A 278 8.97 -3.27 10.67
C GLY A 278 9.26 -4.76 10.53
N ILE A 279 8.27 -5.58 10.15
CA ILE A 279 8.44 -6.95 9.63
C ILE A 279 7.67 -7.08 8.32
#